data_AF-A0A7S2E759-F1
#
_entry.id   AF-A0A7S2E759-F1
#
_cell.length_a   1.000
_cell.length_b   1.000
_cell.length_c   1.000
_cell.angle_alpha   90.00
_cell.angle_beta   90.00
_cell.angle_gamma   90.00
#
_symmetry.space_group_name_H-M   'P 1'
#
loop_
_entity.id
_entity.type
_entity.pdbx_description
1 polymer ?
#
loop_
_entity_poly.entity_id
_entity_poly.type
_entity_poly.pdbx_seq_one_letter_code
_entity_poly.pdbx_strand_id
1 'polypeptide(L)'
;MKTANFLSFLFVGTFAAVVAEKVAPELCGECWCIPDEGDSCPAFGNGITNKLDQGVVEILNSFVLKNEFELKSADGGPCNPVPANGIVLPECVGPDIPSGPYVSCAMKFTGEGCCGREYELVNYVSDDPDISQVNNESFVITHREACGVCSSAQDLAILGTGIAKSGLTVDAQAIACGFSFFANKDFDKLVQCFAVDMGYTSSCALLWSHATGATAANCASQCLSQGDNNGPAPECKVNACINCTETVLGEGYDMILGRAGTASGLTNSIARDCSAFSPINHDYCNGTTPSCKTDESLTGPTTSIAANNFALSVPFFVLSFGFTLLQMHF
;
A
#
# COMPACT_ATOMS: atom_id res chain seq x y z
N MET A 1 15.87 -62.63 -19.91
CA MET A 1 14.40 -62.50 -19.83
C MET A 1 13.98 -62.39 -18.37
N LYS A 2 13.64 -61.19 -17.90
CA LYS A 2 12.81 -60.93 -16.71
C LYS A 2 12.27 -59.50 -16.87
N THR A 3 11.01 -59.39 -17.25
CA THR A 3 10.25 -58.15 -17.37
C THR A 3 9.69 -57.78 -16.00
N ALA A 4 9.89 -56.53 -15.56
CA ALA A 4 9.27 -55.97 -14.38
C ALA A 4 8.14 -55.03 -14.80
N ASN A 5 6.92 -55.30 -14.33
CA ASN A 5 5.75 -54.46 -14.53
C ASN A 5 5.76 -53.29 -13.54
N PHE A 6 5.65 -52.07 -14.05
CA PHE A 6 5.41 -50.86 -13.28
C PHE A 6 3.89 -50.61 -13.26
N LEU A 7 3.26 -50.68 -12.09
CA LEU A 7 1.89 -50.19 -11.88
C LEU A 7 1.98 -48.80 -11.21
N SER A 8 1.61 -47.76 -11.95
CA SER A 8 1.39 -46.42 -11.40
C SER A 8 -0.08 -46.28 -11.00
N PHE A 9 -0.33 -46.13 -9.69
CA PHE A 9 -1.63 -45.70 -9.16
C PHE A 9 -1.68 -44.16 -9.18
N LEU A 10 -2.56 -43.60 -10.01
CA LEU A 10 -2.95 -42.19 -9.98
C LEU A 10 -4.03 -42.01 -8.92
N PHE A 11 -3.68 -41.41 -7.78
CA PHE A 11 -4.63 -40.91 -6.80
C PHE A 11 -5.07 -39.51 -7.22
N VAL A 12 -6.31 -39.37 -7.67
CA VAL A 12 -6.98 -38.08 -7.88
C VAL A 12 -7.65 -37.71 -6.55
N GLY A 13 -6.93 -36.96 -5.70
CA GLY A 13 -7.47 -36.41 -4.46
C GLY A 13 -8.18 -35.09 -4.74
N THR A 14 -9.49 -35.05 -4.49
CA THR A 14 -10.30 -33.82 -4.50
C THR A 14 -9.94 -33.01 -3.25
N PHE A 15 -9.12 -31.97 -3.40
CA PHE A 15 -8.87 -31.02 -2.31
C PHE A 15 -10.09 -30.10 -2.19
N ALA A 16 -10.85 -30.23 -1.11
CA ALA A 16 -11.81 -29.22 -0.71
C ALA A 16 -11.04 -27.96 -0.31
N ALA A 17 -11.36 -26.83 -0.93
CA ALA A 17 -10.80 -25.54 -0.56
C ALA A 17 -11.25 -25.21 0.87
N VAL A 18 -10.30 -25.23 1.81
CA VAL A 18 -10.50 -24.66 3.15
C VAL A 18 -10.64 -23.16 2.93
N VAL A 19 -11.81 -22.60 3.22
CA VAL A 19 -11.99 -21.15 3.29
C VAL A 19 -11.11 -20.69 4.43
N ALA A 20 -9.98 -20.06 4.11
CA ALA A 20 -9.10 -19.47 5.10
C ALA A 20 -9.92 -18.41 5.86
N GLU A 21 -10.22 -18.70 7.12
CA GLU A 21 -10.84 -17.75 8.02
C GLU A 21 -9.95 -16.51 8.10
N LYS A 22 -10.55 -15.31 8.08
CA LYS A 22 -9.85 -14.03 8.22
C LYS A 22 -9.25 -13.94 9.62
N VAL A 23 -8.11 -14.60 9.84
CA VAL A 23 -7.37 -14.48 11.09
C VAL A 23 -6.68 -13.12 11.08
N ALA A 24 -7.10 -12.25 11.99
CA ALA A 24 -6.46 -10.97 12.22
C ALA A 24 -4.97 -11.19 12.56
N PRO A 25 -4.04 -10.36 12.04
CA PRO A 25 -2.64 -10.50 12.41
C PRO A 25 -2.45 -10.17 13.90
N GLU A 26 -1.67 -10.99 14.60
CA GLU A 26 -1.23 -10.74 15.97
C GLU A 26 -0.05 -9.74 15.92
N LEU A 27 -0.36 -8.44 15.98
CA LEU A 27 0.64 -7.37 15.89
C LEU A 27 1.06 -6.84 17.27
N CYS A 28 0.16 -6.92 18.24
CA CYS A 28 0.34 -6.42 19.60
C CYS A 28 -0.20 -7.45 20.61
N GLY A 29 0.61 -8.48 20.89
CA GLY A 29 0.13 -9.63 21.66
C GLY A 29 -0.93 -10.38 20.87
N GLU A 30 -2.14 -10.49 21.41
CA GLU A 30 -3.28 -11.13 20.72
C GLU A 30 -4.10 -10.13 19.87
N CYS A 31 -3.75 -8.84 19.89
CA CYS A 31 -4.47 -7.80 19.17
C CYS A 31 -3.81 -7.46 17.81
N TRP A 32 -4.64 -7.03 16.85
CA TRP A 32 -4.18 -6.48 15.57
C TRP A 32 -3.96 -4.96 15.61
N CYS A 33 -4.34 -4.28 16.70
CA CYS A 33 -4.07 -2.87 16.98
C CYS A 33 -3.75 -2.70 18.47
N ILE A 34 -3.31 -1.52 18.86
CA ILE A 34 -3.05 -1.14 20.26
C ILE A 34 -4.38 -0.62 20.85
N PRO A 35 -5.02 -1.37 21.76
CA PRO A 35 -6.29 -0.94 22.35
C PRO A 35 -6.09 0.26 23.28
N ASP A 36 -7.13 1.09 23.41
CA ASP A 36 -7.17 2.13 24.43
C ASP A 36 -7.12 1.50 25.84
N GLU A 37 -6.66 2.27 26.84
CA GLU A 37 -6.43 1.75 28.19
C GLU A 37 -7.67 1.05 28.78
N GLY A 38 -7.59 -0.28 28.92
CA GLY A 38 -8.64 -1.10 29.55
C GLY A 38 -9.60 -1.79 28.58
N ASP A 39 -9.45 -1.59 27.26
CA ASP A 39 -10.30 -2.21 26.25
C ASP A 39 -9.78 -3.57 25.78
N SER A 40 -10.71 -4.47 25.42
CA SER A 40 -10.38 -5.73 24.75
C SER A 40 -9.99 -5.47 23.30
N CYS A 41 -9.13 -6.33 22.71
CA CYS A 41 -8.81 -6.25 21.28
C CYS A 41 -10.11 -6.14 20.45
N PRO A 42 -10.29 -5.10 19.62
CA PRO A 42 -11.48 -5.01 18.80
C PRO A 42 -11.52 -6.19 17.83
N ALA A 43 -12.71 -6.70 17.55
CA ALA A 43 -12.87 -7.66 16.46
C ALA A 43 -12.50 -6.98 15.13
N PHE A 44 -12.01 -7.74 14.16
CA PHE A 44 -11.93 -7.27 12.77
C PHE A 44 -13.35 -6.87 12.33
N GLY A 45 -13.57 -5.56 12.23
CA GLY A 45 -14.89 -4.98 12.03
C GLY A 45 -15.30 -4.90 10.56
N ASN A 46 -16.54 -4.44 10.32
CA ASN A 46 -16.98 -4.05 8.99
C ASN A 46 -16.13 -2.88 8.49
N GLY A 47 -15.43 -3.08 7.36
CA GLY A 47 -14.60 -2.05 6.74
C GLY A 47 -13.16 -1.96 7.27
N ILE A 48 -12.73 -2.87 8.15
CA ILE A 48 -11.31 -3.09 8.46
C ILE A 48 -10.87 -4.44 7.88
N THR A 49 -9.79 -4.45 7.10
CA THR A 49 -9.26 -5.66 6.49
C THR A 49 -7.74 -5.63 6.38
N ASN A 50 -7.08 -6.78 6.34
CA ASN A 50 -5.65 -6.88 6.07
C ASN A 50 -5.35 -6.95 4.57
N LYS A 51 -6.35 -7.30 3.77
CA LYS A 51 -6.26 -7.38 2.32
C LYS A 51 -7.62 -7.12 1.70
N LEU A 52 -7.65 -6.45 0.56
CA LEU A 52 -8.83 -6.32 -0.28
C LEU A 52 -9.14 -7.66 -0.97
N ASP A 53 -10.43 -7.90 -1.18
CA ASP A 53 -10.87 -9.02 -2.00
C ASP A 53 -10.36 -8.87 -3.44
N GLN A 54 -10.02 -9.98 -4.09
CA GLN A 54 -9.48 -9.96 -5.46
C GLN A 54 -10.46 -9.32 -6.45
N GLY A 55 -11.77 -9.52 -6.29
CA GLY A 55 -12.77 -8.86 -7.13
C GLY A 55 -12.78 -7.35 -6.92
N VAL A 56 -12.60 -6.86 -5.68
CA VAL A 56 -12.46 -5.42 -5.40
C VAL A 56 -11.22 -4.84 -6.09
N VAL A 57 -10.10 -5.56 -6.05
CA VAL A 57 -8.85 -5.16 -6.69
C VAL A 57 -9.00 -5.07 -8.21
N GLU A 58 -9.69 -6.03 -8.83
CA GLU A 58 -9.98 -6.02 -10.27
C GLU A 58 -10.85 -4.84 -10.67
N ILE A 59 -11.87 -4.51 -9.87
CA ILE A 59 -12.70 -3.32 -10.07
C ILE A 59 -11.83 -2.05 -10.00
N LEU A 60 -11.05 -1.88 -8.94
CA LEU A 60 -10.20 -0.71 -8.73
C LEU A 60 -9.20 -0.50 -9.89
N ASN A 61 -8.56 -1.59 -10.33
CA ASN A 61 -7.64 -1.55 -11.48
C ASN A 61 -8.33 -1.25 -12.81
N SER A 62 -9.65 -1.44 -12.90
CA SER A 62 -10.42 -1.10 -14.09
C SER A 62 -10.82 0.38 -14.15
N PHE A 63 -10.76 1.11 -13.03
CA PHE A 63 -11.22 2.50 -12.99
C PHE A 63 -10.32 3.44 -13.77
N VAL A 64 -10.92 4.47 -14.37
CA VAL A 64 -10.19 5.49 -15.14
C VAL A 64 -10.26 6.83 -14.42
N LEU A 65 -9.12 7.27 -13.88
CA LEU A 65 -9.00 8.56 -13.19
C LEU A 65 -9.05 9.72 -14.19
N LYS A 66 -9.81 10.78 -13.87
CA LYS A 66 -9.95 11.97 -14.71
C LYS A 66 -9.18 13.19 -14.22
N ASN A 67 -8.84 13.25 -12.94
CA ASN A 67 -8.12 14.38 -12.33
C ASN A 67 -6.99 13.87 -11.41
N GLU A 68 -5.86 13.50 -11.99
CA GLU A 68 -4.69 13.10 -11.21
C GLU A 68 -4.08 14.31 -10.47
N PHE A 69 -3.75 14.11 -9.20
CA PHE A 69 -2.98 15.07 -8.43
C PHE A 69 -1.50 14.96 -8.82
N GLU A 70 -0.91 16.09 -9.21
CA GLU A 70 0.49 16.17 -9.60
C GLU A 70 1.36 16.60 -8.42
N LEU A 71 2.49 15.93 -8.22
CA LEU A 71 3.50 16.39 -7.27
C LEU A 71 4.32 17.53 -7.89
N LYS A 72 3.99 18.78 -7.55
CA LYS A 72 4.61 19.98 -8.12
C LYS A 72 4.73 21.14 -7.12
N SER A 73 5.59 22.09 -7.45
CA SER A 73 5.73 23.36 -6.74
C SER A 73 4.63 24.35 -7.13
N ALA A 74 4.55 25.48 -6.42
CA ALA A 74 3.55 26.52 -6.66
C ALA A 74 3.57 27.12 -8.08
N ASP A 75 4.73 27.11 -8.74
CA ASP A 75 4.92 27.54 -10.13
C ASP A 75 4.74 26.41 -11.16
N GLY A 76 4.35 25.21 -10.71
CA GLY A 76 4.15 24.03 -11.54
C GLY A 76 5.43 23.28 -11.90
N GLY A 77 6.57 23.64 -11.31
CA GLY A 77 7.84 22.95 -11.49
C GLY A 77 8.02 21.70 -10.61
N PRO A 78 9.19 21.05 -10.71
CA PRO A 78 9.59 19.98 -9.78
C PRO A 78 9.72 20.52 -8.36
N CYS A 79 9.36 19.70 -7.38
CA CYS A 79 9.42 20.05 -5.96
C CYS A 79 10.01 18.89 -5.14
N ASN A 80 10.35 19.15 -3.88
CA ASN A 80 10.73 18.11 -2.93
C ASN A 80 9.88 18.23 -1.65
N PRO A 81 9.04 17.23 -1.33
CA PRO A 81 8.17 17.30 -0.16
C PRO A 81 8.92 16.98 1.14
N VAL A 82 10.14 16.42 1.05
CA VAL A 82 10.96 16.06 2.19
C VAL A 82 12.37 16.64 1.99
N PRO A 83 12.63 17.86 2.46
CA PRO A 83 13.93 18.50 2.26
C PRO A 83 15.03 17.73 2.99
N ALA A 84 15.69 16.84 2.26
CA ALA A 84 16.85 16.07 2.72
C ALA A 84 18.02 16.26 1.74
N ASN A 85 19.23 16.30 2.30
CA ASN A 85 20.50 16.19 1.55
C ASN A 85 20.87 17.34 0.60
N GLY A 86 20.52 18.59 0.93
CA GLY A 86 21.05 19.76 0.22
C GLY A 86 20.56 19.93 -1.23
N ILE A 87 19.60 19.11 -1.67
CA ILE A 87 18.82 19.38 -2.88
C ILE A 87 17.81 20.48 -2.53
N VAL A 88 18.09 21.69 -2.98
CA VAL A 88 17.20 22.84 -2.81
C VAL A 88 16.19 22.84 -3.96
N LEU A 89 15.17 22.00 -3.86
CA LEU A 89 13.97 22.12 -4.66
C LEU A 89 12.94 22.97 -3.89
N PRO A 90 12.02 23.67 -4.59
CA PRO A 90 10.90 24.32 -3.93
C PRO A 90 10.05 23.30 -3.15
N GLU A 91 9.36 23.79 -2.14
CA GLU A 91 8.37 23.01 -1.40
C GLU A 91 7.24 22.57 -2.33
N CYS A 92 6.78 21.33 -2.16
CA CYS A 92 5.64 20.82 -2.90
C CYS A 92 4.36 21.45 -2.38
N VAL A 93 3.45 21.78 -3.29
CA VAL A 93 2.12 22.26 -2.91
C VAL A 93 1.18 21.07 -2.92
N GLY A 94 0.62 20.75 -1.76
CA GLY A 94 -0.47 19.78 -1.65
C GLY A 94 -1.74 20.29 -2.36
N PRO A 95 -2.71 19.41 -2.62
CA PRO A 95 -3.98 19.82 -3.20
C PRO A 95 -4.72 20.80 -2.27
N ASP A 96 -5.56 21.65 -2.85
CA ASP A 96 -6.41 22.56 -2.08
C ASP A 96 -7.35 21.76 -1.16
N ILE A 97 -7.10 21.85 0.15
CA ILE A 97 -7.94 21.20 1.16
C ILE A 97 -9.04 22.19 1.56
N PRO A 98 -10.32 21.86 1.33
CA PRO A 98 -11.42 22.71 1.74
C PRO A 98 -11.47 22.82 3.27
N SER A 99 -11.90 23.98 3.78
CA SER A 99 -12.11 24.15 5.22
C SER A 99 -13.36 23.39 5.68
N GLY A 100 -13.23 22.61 6.74
CA GLY A 100 -14.34 21.94 7.40
C GLY A 100 -13.86 21.14 8.61
N PRO A 101 -14.78 20.69 9.48
CA PRO A 101 -14.40 19.93 10.68
C PRO A 101 -13.91 18.52 10.32
N TYR A 102 -14.41 17.93 9.23
CA TYR A 102 -13.96 16.64 8.69
C TYR A 102 -13.85 16.71 7.17
N VAL A 103 -12.69 16.29 6.64
CA VAL A 103 -12.40 16.25 5.20
C VAL A 103 -11.90 14.86 4.84
N SER A 104 -12.57 14.19 3.91
CA SER A 104 -12.20 12.85 3.46
C SER A 104 -12.14 12.76 1.95
N CYS A 105 -11.39 11.79 1.43
CA CYS A 105 -11.26 11.62 -0.01
C CYS A 105 -12.31 10.67 -0.55
N ALA A 106 -13.04 11.15 -1.55
CA ALA A 106 -14.07 10.38 -2.24
C ALA A 106 -13.70 10.16 -3.71
N MET A 107 -14.07 9.00 -4.23
CA MET A 107 -14.17 8.78 -5.67
C MET A 107 -15.57 9.22 -6.10
N LYS A 108 -15.66 10.28 -6.89
CA LYS A 108 -16.89 10.75 -7.52
C LYS A 108 -16.97 10.18 -8.93
N PHE A 109 -17.99 9.40 -9.20
CA PHE A 109 -18.11 8.68 -10.46
C PHE A 109 -18.93 9.46 -11.48
N THR A 110 -18.52 9.41 -12.75
CA THR A 110 -19.17 10.12 -13.86
C THR A 110 -19.85 9.20 -14.86
N GLY A 111 -19.69 7.88 -14.72
CA GLY A 111 -20.28 6.86 -15.60
C GLY A 111 -21.11 5.81 -14.86
N GLU A 112 -21.95 5.11 -15.64
CA GLU A 112 -22.72 3.94 -15.20
C GLU A 112 -21.85 2.66 -15.23
N GLY A 113 -22.29 1.65 -14.47
CA GLY A 113 -21.60 0.36 -14.40
C GLY A 113 -20.48 0.33 -13.37
N CYS A 114 -20.00 -0.88 -13.08
CA CYS A 114 -18.96 -1.10 -12.09
C CYS A 114 -17.57 -1.07 -12.73
N CYS A 115 -17.35 -1.76 -13.84
CA CYS A 115 -16.01 -1.91 -14.43
C CYS A 115 -15.70 -0.83 -15.45
N GLY A 116 -14.46 -0.35 -15.52
CA GLY A 116 -14.07 0.64 -16.52
C GLY A 116 -14.62 2.04 -16.25
N ARG A 117 -15.29 2.25 -15.12
CA ARG A 117 -15.99 3.52 -14.86
C ARG A 117 -14.99 4.64 -14.63
N GLU A 118 -15.36 5.81 -15.12
CA GLU A 118 -14.61 7.04 -14.95
C GLU A 118 -14.92 7.65 -13.59
N TYR A 119 -13.89 8.21 -12.95
CA TYR A 119 -14.04 8.88 -11.67
C TYR A 119 -13.11 10.08 -11.52
N GLU A 120 -13.50 10.97 -10.62
CA GLU A 120 -12.70 12.07 -10.11
C GLU A 120 -12.43 11.85 -8.62
N LEU A 121 -11.24 12.23 -8.16
CA LEU A 121 -10.94 12.34 -6.74
C LEU A 121 -11.44 13.70 -6.24
N VAL A 122 -12.23 13.71 -5.17
CA VAL A 122 -12.78 14.93 -4.58
C VAL A 122 -12.64 14.92 -3.06
N ASN A 123 -12.26 16.08 -2.51
CA ASN A 123 -12.33 16.31 -1.06
C ASN A 123 -13.79 16.50 -0.65
N TYR A 124 -14.32 15.57 0.11
CA TYR A 124 -15.66 15.60 0.67
C TYR A 124 -15.61 16.16 2.10
N VAL A 125 -16.38 17.22 2.35
CA VAL A 125 -16.46 17.89 3.65
C VAL A 125 -17.76 17.49 4.34
N SER A 126 -17.67 17.13 5.62
CA SER A 126 -18.84 16.82 6.45
C SER A 126 -18.70 17.45 7.83
N ASP A 127 -19.85 17.68 8.48
CA ASP A 127 -19.94 18.01 9.90
C ASP A 127 -20.02 16.75 10.79
N ASP A 128 -20.13 15.56 10.18
CA ASP A 128 -20.19 14.27 10.86
C ASP A 128 -18.80 13.61 10.93
N PRO A 129 -18.30 13.25 12.13
CA PRO A 129 -17.03 12.52 12.28
C PRO A 129 -17.04 11.11 11.67
N ASP A 130 -18.20 10.49 11.45
CA ASP A 130 -18.37 9.13 10.91
C ASP A 130 -18.68 9.14 9.39
N ILE A 131 -17.99 10.02 8.68
CA ILE A 131 -18.13 10.25 7.24
C ILE A 131 -17.82 9.01 6.39
N SER A 132 -17.09 8.02 6.93
CA SER A 132 -16.60 6.86 6.19
C SER A 132 -17.69 5.89 5.72
N GLN A 133 -18.93 6.09 6.16
CA GLN A 133 -20.10 5.32 5.75
C GLN A 133 -20.96 6.01 4.68
N VAL A 134 -20.61 7.23 4.26
CA VAL A 134 -21.38 8.00 3.27
C VAL A 134 -21.06 7.50 1.85
N ASN A 135 -21.66 6.37 1.46
CA ASN A 135 -21.60 5.85 0.09
C ASN A 135 -22.95 6.03 -0.60
N ASN A 136 -22.93 6.49 -1.86
CA ASN A 136 -24.11 6.50 -2.73
C ASN A 136 -23.73 6.18 -4.19
N GLU A 137 -24.69 6.30 -5.11
CA GLU A 137 -24.46 6.00 -6.52
C GLU A 137 -23.43 6.91 -7.21
N SER A 138 -23.25 8.13 -6.70
CA SER A 138 -22.41 9.17 -7.30
C SER A 138 -21.03 9.32 -6.65
N PHE A 139 -20.86 8.92 -5.39
CA PHE A 139 -19.53 8.92 -4.76
C PHE A 139 -19.38 7.86 -3.66
N VAL A 140 -18.13 7.43 -3.45
CA VAL A 140 -17.72 6.49 -2.40
C VAL A 140 -16.52 7.06 -1.66
N ILE A 141 -16.58 7.08 -0.33
CA ILE A 141 -15.43 7.47 0.51
C ILE A 141 -14.38 6.37 0.47
N THR A 142 -13.11 6.75 0.29
CA THR A 142 -12.02 5.78 0.12
C THR A 142 -10.97 5.82 1.23
N HIS A 143 -10.85 6.95 1.94
CA HIS A 143 -10.06 7.10 3.17
C HIS A 143 -10.44 8.41 3.88
N ARG A 144 -10.04 8.55 5.14
CA ARG A 144 -10.50 9.62 6.04
C ARG A 144 -9.80 10.96 5.87
N GLU A 145 -8.63 11.03 5.23
CA GLU A 145 -7.91 12.28 4.95
C GLU A 145 -8.35 12.92 3.62
N ALA A 146 -7.91 14.17 3.39
CA ALA A 146 -8.01 14.80 2.07
C ALA A 146 -7.29 13.97 0.99
N CYS A 147 -7.82 14.00 -0.23
CA CYS A 147 -7.17 13.37 -1.37
C CYS A 147 -5.77 13.94 -1.58
N GLY A 148 -4.85 13.10 -2.04
CA GLY A 148 -3.48 13.47 -2.39
C GLY A 148 -2.97 12.63 -3.56
N VAL A 149 -1.65 12.66 -3.77
CA VAL A 149 -1.03 12.06 -4.96
C VAL A 149 -1.09 10.53 -5.00
N CYS A 150 -1.33 9.88 -3.86
CA CYS A 150 -1.50 8.42 -3.75
C CYS A 150 -2.96 8.00 -3.50
N SER A 151 -3.93 8.88 -3.74
CA SER A 151 -5.35 8.59 -3.48
C SER A 151 -6.05 7.83 -4.62
N SER A 152 -5.37 7.53 -5.73
CA SER A 152 -5.99 6.86 -6.87
C SER A 152 -6.45 5.43 -6.55
N ALA A 153 -7.38 4.91 -7.36
CA ALA A 153 -7.85 3.52 -7.29
C ALA A 153 -6.72 2.51 -7.53
N GLN A 154 -5.80 2.82 -8.44
CA GLN A 154 -4.62 2.00 -8.74
C GLN A 154 -3.69 1.90 -7.52
N ASP A 155 -3.41 3.02 -6.87
CA ASP A 155 -2.54 3.05 -5.69
C ASP A 155 -3.19 2.31 -4.50
N LEU A 156 -4.51 2.48 -4.33
CA LEU A 156 -5.28 1.71 -3.35
C LEU A 156 -5.30 0.21 -3.66
N ALA A 157 -5.35 -0.21 -4.93
CA ALA A 157 -5.30 -1.62 -5.30
C ALA A 157 -3.96 -2.26 -4.91
N ILE A 158 -2.84 -1.56 -5.11
CA ILE A 158 -1.52 -2.03 -4.69
C ILE A 158 -1.44 -2.16 -3.18
N LEU A 159 -1.83 -1.11 -2.46
CA LEU A 159 -1.83 -1.10 -0.99
C LEU A 159 -2.74 -2.19 -0.43
N GLY A 160 -3.94 -2.30 -0.98
CA GLY A 160 -4.95 -3.25 -0.56
C GLY A 160 -4.64 -4.71 -0.90
N THR A 161 -3.88 -4.99 -1.96
CA THR A 161 -3.40 -6.36 -2.23
C THR A 161 -2.23 -6.74 -1.33
N GLY A 162 -1.44 -5.76 -0.90
CA GLY A 162 -0.13 -5.96 -0.27
C GLY A 162 0.91 -6.56 -1.22
N ILE A 163 0.65 -6.57 -2.54
CA ILE A 163 1.50 -7.18 -3.56
C ILE A 163 1.83 -6.14 -4.64
N ALA A 164 3.13 -5.96 -4.87
CA ALA A 164 3.67 -5.14 -5.93
C ALA A 164 3.41 -5.75 -7.31
N LYS A 165 3.50 -4.94 -8.36
CA LYS A 165 3.40 -5.41 -9.76
C LYS A 165 4.48 -6.45 -10.13
N SER A 166 5.63 -6.44 -9.46
CA SER A 166 6.67 -7.46 -9.57
C SER A 166 6.29 -8.83 -9.00
N GLY A 167 5.20 -8.92 -8.23
CA GLY A 167 4.76 -10.11 -7.50
C GLY A 167 5.36 -10.26 -6.10
N LEU A 168 6.26 -9.37 -5.68
CA LEU A 168 6.75 -9.29 -4.30
C LEU A 168 5.71 -8.65 -3.38
N THR A 169 5.85 -8.81 -2.06
CA THR A 169 5.09 -7.97 -1.13
C THR A 169 5.50 -6.51 -1.30
N VAL A 170 4.58 -5.58 -1.00
CA VAL A 170 4.86 -4.14 -1.09
C VAL A 170 6.12 -3.76 -0.28
N ASP A 171 6.23 -4.25 0.96
CA ASP A 171 7.41 -4.02 1.81
C ASP A 171 8.71 -4.55 1.18
N ALA A 172 8.69 -5.79 0.66
CA ALA A 172 9.88 -6.40 0.05
C ALA A 172 10.30 -5.67 -1.23
N GLN A 173 9.34 -5.22 -2.04
CA GLN A 173 9.63 -4.42 -3.22
C GLN A 173 10.20 -3.05 -2.85
N ALA A 174 9.65 -2.38 -1.84
CA ALA A 174 10.14 -1.08 -1.39
C ALA A 174 11.55 -1.15 -0.82
N ILE A 175 11.86 -2.20 -0.04
CA ILE A 175 13.21 -2.53 0.41
C ILE A 175 14.15 -2.66 -0.80
N ALA A 176 13.75 -3.43 -1.82
CA ALA A 176 14.56 -3.63 -3.02
C ALA A 176 14.82 -2.32 -3.77
N CYS A 177 13.80 -1.46 -3.91
CA CYS A 177 13.94 -0.12 -4.51
C CYS A 177 14.92 0.75 -3.70
N GLY A 178 14.74 0.82 -2.38
CA GLY A 178 15.60 1.60 -1.49
C GLY A 178 17.05 1.13 -1.48
N PHE A 179 17.29 -0.18 -1.48
CA PHE A 179 18.63 -0.74 -1.57
C PHE A 179 19.30 -0.45 -2.92
N SER A 180 18.55 -0.59 -4.03
CA SER A 180 19.04 -0.25 -5.37
C SER A 180 19.44 1.23 -5.45
N PHE A 181 18.65 2.13 -4.88
CA PHE A 181 19.00 3.54 -4.77
C PHE A 181 20.21 3.77 -3.87
N PHE A 182 20.29 3.10 -2.71
CA PHE A 182 21.44 3.22 -1.82
C PHE A 182 22.76 2.85 -2.53
N ALA A 183 22.75 1.78 -3.33
CA ALA A 183 23.92 1.30 -4.07
C ALA A 183 24.30 2.18 -5.27
N ASN A 184 23.31 2.67 -6.02
CA ASN A 184 23.56 3.34 -7.30
C ASN A 184 23.45 4.88 -7.23
N LYS A 185 22.81 5.43 -6.20
CA LYS A 185 22.47 6.86 -6.03
C LYS A 185 21.71 7.47 -7.22
N ASP A 186 20.95 6.63 -7.92
CA ASP A 186 20.23 6.97 -9.15
C ASP A 186 18.75 7.19 -8.82
N PHE A 187 18.34 8.46 -8.71
CA PHE A 187 16.99 8.84 -8.29
C PHE A 187 15.94 8.50 -9.36
N ASP A 188 16.25 8.64 -10.65
CA ASP A 188 15.32 8.30 -11.72
C ASP A 188 15.00 6.80 -11.72
N LYS A 189 16.01 5.95 -11.45
CA LYS A 189 15.77 4.50 -11.26
C LYS A 189 14.96 4.19 -10.02
N LEU A 190 15.09 4.98 -8.95
CA LEU A 190 14.24 4.82 -7.77
C LEU A 190 12.77 5.11 -8.11
N VAL A 191 12.51 6.22 -8.81
CA VAL A 191 11.18 6.58 -9.32
C VAL A 191 10.65 5.48 -10.22
N GLN A 192 11.48 4.98 -11.14
CA GLN A 192 11.08 3.88 -12.03
C GLN A 192 10.76 2.59 -11.26
N CYS A 193 11.50 2.26 -10.20
CA CYS A 193 11.23 1.08 -9.38
C CYS A 193 9.85 1.17 -8.73
N PHE A 194 9.48 2.31 -8.14
CA PHE A 194 8.13 2.49 -7.60
C PHE A 194 7.05 2.54 -8.70
N ALA A 195 7.30 3.19 -9.84
CA ALA A 195 6.29 3.27 -10.90
C ALA A 195 6.05 1.93 -11.60
N VAL A 196 7.11 1.19 -11.91
CA VAL A 196 7.04 -0.02 -12.76
C VAL A 196 6.96 -1.29 -11.93
N ASP A 197 7.82 -1.44 -10.92
CA ASP A 197 7.92 -2.68 -10.15
C ASP A 197 6.93 -2.71 -9.00
N MET A 198 6.69 -1.58 -8.32
CA MET A 198 5.57 -1.47 -7.37
C MET A 198 4.24 -1.34 -8.11
N GLY A 199 4.20 -0.50 -9.14
CA GLY A 199 3.02 -0.23 -9.95
C GLY A 199 2.28 1.05 -9.60
N TYR A 200 2.83 1.92 -8.74
CA TYR A 200 2.17 3.17 -8.36
C TYR A 200 2.00 4.14 -9.54
N THR A 201 1.05 5.05 -9.41
CA THR A 201 0.91 6.21 -10.31
C THR A 201 2.18 7.07 -10.30
N SER A 202 2.40 7.89 -11.33
CA SER A 202 3.66 8.63 -11.48
C SER A 202 3.93 9.60 -10.33
N SER A 203 2.92 10.35 -9.89
CA SER A 203 3.06 11.27 -8.76
C SER A 203 3.27 10.54 -7.43
N CYS A 204 2.55 9.44 -7.21
CA CYS A 204 2.72 8.61 -6.02
C CYS A 204 4.12 7.96 -5.98
N ALA A 205 4.60 7.41 -7.10
CA ALA A 205 5.93 6.84 -7.22
C ALA A 205 7.04 7.87 -6.97
N LEU A 206 6.90 9.08 -7.50
CA LEU A 206 7.84 10.18 -7.26
C LEU A 206 7.87 10.56 -5.77
N LEU A 207 6.70 10.72 -5.13
CA LEU A 207 6.60 11.01 -3.71
C LEU A 207 7.28 9.93 -2.85
N TRP A 208 7.01 8.65 -3.13
CA TRP A 208 7.66 7.53 -2.45
C TRP A 208 9.17 7.48 -2.64
N SER A 209 9.66 7.95 -3.79
CA SER A 209 11.09 8.04 -4.06
C SER A 209 11.76 9.13 -3.22
N HIS A 210 11.10 10.28 -3.03
CA HIS A 210 11.56 11.31 -2.10
C HIS A 210 11.59 10.81 -0.66
N ALA A 211 10.50 10.18 -0.19
CA ALA A 211 10.44 9.57 1.14
C ALA A 211 11.56 8.57 1.36
N THR A 212 11.80 7.73 0.34
CA THR A 212 12.86 6.72 0.38
C THR A 212 14.24 7.34 0.46
N GLY A 213 14.53 8.33 -0.38
CA GLY A 213 15.82 9.02 -0.37
C GLY A 213 16.09 9.74 0.96
N ALA A 214 15.06 10.39 1.52
CA ALA A 214 15.15 11.08 2.80
C ALA A 214 15.38 10.10 3.96
N THR A 215 14.61 9.01 4.01
CA THR A 215 14.74 7.97 5.05
C THR A 215 16.09 7.28 4.96
N ALA A 216 16.54 6.91 3.75
CA ALA A 216 17.85 6.30 3.54
C ALA A 216 19.00 7.18 4.04
N ALA A 217 18.87 8.50 3.94
CA ALA A 217 19.90 9.42 4.36
C ALA A 217 19.90 9.72 5.86
N ASN A 218 18.71 9.81 6.47
CA ASN A 218 18.57 10.27 7.85
C ASN A 218 18.35 9.14 8.87
N CYS A 219 17.84 7.99 8.43
CA CYS A 219 17.38 6.91 9.30
C CYS A 219 18.09 5.57 9.09
N ALA A 220 19.06 5.48 8.15
CA ALA A 220 19.69 4.21 7.82
C ALA A 220 20.34 3.50 9.01
N SER A 221 21.01 4.23 9.92
CA SER A 221 21.67 3.60 11.08
C SER A 221 20.68 3.04 12.10
N GLN A 222 19.55 3.73 12.30
CA GLN A 222 18.45 3.25 13.13
C GLN A 222 17.84 2.01 12.49
N CYS A 223 17.54 2.05 11.19
CA CYS A 223 16.92 0.95 10.46
C CYS A 223 17.77 -0.31 10.35
N LEU A 224 19.09 -0.18 10.23
CA LEU A 224 20.01 -1.31 10.18
C LEU A 224 20.02 -2.20 11.43
N SER A 225 19.49 -1.71 12.54
CA SER A 225 19.60 -2.36 13.85
C SER A 225 18.28 -2.88 14.42
N GLN A 226 17.16 -2.72 13.72
CA GLN A 226 15.85 -3.11 14.24
C GLN A 226 15.46 -4.55 13.87
N GLY A 227 14.65 -5.16 14.72
CA GLY A 227 13.96 -6.43 14.44
C GLY A 227 12.51 -6.13 14.12
N ASP A 228 11.61 -6.59 14.99
CA ASP A 228 10.17 -6.40 14.85
C ASP A 228 9.76 -4.92 14.75
N ASN A 229 8.64 -4.65 14.08
CA ASN A 229 8.10 -3.31 13.85
C ASN A 229 7.68 -2.62 15.16
N ASN A 230 7.22 -3.42 16.12
CA ASN A 230 6.72 -2.97 17.41
C ASN A 230 7.48 -3.69 18.53
N GLY A 231 7.57 -3.04 19.69
CA GLY A 231 8.04 -3.65 20.92
C GLY A 231 7.03 -4.67 21.48
N PRO A 232 7.34 -5.27 22.65
CA PRO A 232 6.44 -6.21 23.29
C PRO A 232 5.10 -5.55 23.70
N ALA A 233 4.05 -6.35 23.78
CA ALA A 233 2.78 -5.96 24.38
C ALA A 233 2.91 -5.73 25.91
N PRO A 234 2.06 -4.86 26.49
CA PRO A 234 0.92 -4.16 25.86
C PRO A 234 1.28 -2.85 25.15
N GLU A 235 2.48 -2.30 25.35
CA GLU A 235 2.80 -0.97 24.85
C GLU A 235 3.00 -0.93 23.34
N CYS A 236 3.52 -2.03 22.76
CA CYS A 236 3.67 -2.21 21.31
C CYS A 236 4.27 -1.01 20.58
N LYS A 237 5.20 -0.33 21.26
CA LYS A 237 5.80 0.91 20.76
C LYS A 237 6.51 0.65 19.44
N VAL A 238 6.31 1.53 18.47
CA VAL A 238 7.05 1.47 17.19
C VAL A 238 8.57 1.48 17.43
N ASN A 239 9.28 0.72 16.61
CA ASN A 239 10.73 0.64 16.70
C ASN A 239 11.41 1.96 16.29
N ALA A 240 12.73 2.06 16.53
CA ALA A 240 13.46 3.30 16.27
C ALA A 240 13.56 3.69 14.78
N CYS A 241 13.45 2.71 13.88
CA CYS A 241 13.46 2.95 12.43
C CYS A 241 12.17 3.64 11.97
N ILE A 242 11.03 3.07 12.36
CA ILE A 242 9.70 3.59 12.03
C ILE A 242 9.55 5.00 12.62
N ASN A 243 9.88 5.17 13.90
CA ASN A 243 9.81 6.48 14.55
C ASN A 243 10.70 7.52 13.85
N CYS A 244 11.90 7.16 13.40
CA CYS A 244 12.77 8.06 12.64
C CYS A 244 12.14 8.44 11.30
N THR A 245 11.61 7.46 10.58
CA THR A 245 10.96 7.64 9.28
C THR A 245 9.79 8.62 9.40
N GLU A 246 8.88 8.38 10.34
CA GLU A 246 7.73 9.26 10.62
C GLU A 246 8.17 10.68 11.00
N THR A 247 9.24 10.81 11.78
CA THR A 247 9.79 12.12 12.15
C THR A 247 10.37 12.87 10.95
N VAL A 248 11.04 12.16 10.04
CA VAL A 248 11.69 12.76 8.85
C VAL A 248 10.67 13.18 7.80
N LEU A 249 9.63 12.37 7.59
CA LEU A 249 8.57 12.67 6.63
C LEU A 249 7.65 13.77 7.15
N GLY A 250 7.20 13.65 8.40
CA GLY A 250 6.38 14.63 9.08
C GLY A 250 4.99 14.86 8.46
N GLU A 251 4.22 15.74 9.09
CA GLU A 251 2.82 16.01 8.72
C GLU A 251 2.66 16.55 7.29
N GLY A 252 3.61 17.37 6.81
CA GLY A 252 3.56 17.91 5.44
C GLY A 252 3.63 16.82 4.37
N TYR A 253 4.35 15.73 4.62
CA TYR A 253 4.38 14.58 3.71
C TYR A 253 3.02 13.88 3.66
N ASP A 254 2.41 13.64 4.82
CA ASP A 254 1.12 12.96 4.93
C ASP A 254 0.00 13.73 4.22
N MET A 255 0.02 15.07 4.30
CA MET A 255 -0.91 15.94 3.57
C MET A 255 -0.80 15.79 2.04
N ILE A 256 0.41 15.59 1.52
CA ILE A 256 0.66 15.44 0.07
C ILE A 256 0.35 14.01 -0.38
N LEU A 257 0.73 13.01 0.44
CA LEU A 257 0.44 11.60 0.23
C LEU A 257 -1.07 11.39 0.05
N GLY A 258 -1.85 12.01 0.93
CA GLY A 258 -3.30 11.94 0.96
C GLY A 258 -3.83 10.62 1.52
N ARG A 259 -3.18 9.48 1.29
CA ARG A 259 -3.70 8.17 1.71
C ARG A 259 -2.72 7.41 2.61
N ALA A 260 -3.15 7.14 3.85
CA ALA A 260 -2.57 6.10 4.69
C ALA A 260 -3.36 4.77 4.59
N GLY A 261 -2.70 3.64 4.78
CA GLY A 261 -3.36 2.33 4.82
C GLY A 261 -4.41 2.24 5.94
N THR A 262 -4.04 2.68 7.14
CA THR A 262 -4.93 2.66 8.32
C THR A 262 -6.21 3.48 8.09
N ALA A 263 -6.08 4.61 7.42
CA ALA A 263 -7.21 5.47 7.08
C ALA A 263 -8.07 4.96 5.92
N SER A 264 -7.55 4.01 5.15
CA SER A 264 -8.29 3.25 4.14
C SER A 264 -8.92 1.98 4.74
N GLY A 265 -8.86 1.77 6.06
CA GLY A 265 -9.35 0.54 6.70
C GLY A 265 -8.44 -0.66 6.45
N LEU A 266 -7.19 -0.44 6.06
CA LEU A 266 -6.22 -1.49 5.79
C LEU A 266 -5.26 -1.65 6.97
N THR A 267 -5.14 -2.87 7.50
CA THR A 267 -4.13 -3.21 8.50
C THR A 267 -2.81 -3.53 7.80
N ASN A 268 -1.69 -3.07 8.35
CA ASN A 268 -0.35 -3.43 7.89
C ASN A 268 0.40 -4.23 8.97
N SER A 269 1.72 -4.36 8.83
CA SER A 269 2.57 -5.10 9.76
C SER A 269 2.97 -4.29 11.00
N ILE A 270 2.43 -3.08 11.20
CA ILE A 270 2.76 -2.18 12.32
C ILE A 270 1.53 -2.01 13.19
N ALA A 271 1.62 -2.39 14.46
CA ALA A 271 0.58 -2.09 15.43
C ALA A 271 0.48 -0.57 15.61
N ARG A 272 -0.75 -0.04 15.47
CA ARG A 272 -1.13 1.35 15.73
C ARG A 272 -2.28 1.38 16.72
N ASP A 273 -2.52 2.53 17.34
CA ASP A 273 -3.73 2.76 18.13
C ASP A 273 -4.97 2.43 17.30
N CYS A 274 -5.94 1.74 17.89
CA CYS A 274 -7.13 1.30 17.16
C CYS A 274 -7.92 2.48 16.55
N SER A 275 -7.82 3.69 17.14
CA SER A 275 -8.41 4.93 16.60
C SER A 275 -7.74 5.45 15.32
N ALA A 276 -6.53 4.98 14.97
CA ALA A 276 -5.86 5.33 13.73
C ALA A 276 -6.48 4.65 12.50
N PHE A 277 -7.30 3.63 12.72
CA PHE A 277 -7.97 2.89 11.67
C PHE A 277 -9.37 3.47 11.41
N SER A 278 -9.65 3.75 10.14
CA SER A 278 -10.97 4.21 9.72
C SER A 278 -11.71 3.07 9.03
N PRO A 279 -12.91 2.67 9.48
CA PRO A 279 -13.67 1.63 8.81
C PRO A 279 -14.16 2.14 7.44
N ILE A 280 -13.68 1.55 6.35
CA ILE A 280 -14.03 1.94 4.98
C ILE A 280 -14.77 0.79 4.29
N ASN A 281 -15.95 1.09 3.76
CA ASN A 281 -16.67 0.13 2.93
C ASN A 281 -16.15 0.18 1.49
N HIS A 282 -15.39 -0.85 1.10
CA HIS A 282 -14.85 -1.01 -0.25
C HIS A 282 -15.85 -1.60 -1.27
N ASP A 283 -17.16 -1.46 -1.03
CA ASP A 283 -18.20 -1.73 -2.02
C ASP A 283 -18.35 -0.56 -2.99
N TYR A 284 -17.49 -0.54 -4.01
CA TYR A 284 -17.51 0.50 -5.05
C TYR A 284 -18.67 0.36 -6.05
N CYS A 285 -19.48 -0.70 -5.92
CA CYS A 285 -20.50 -1.06 -6.91
C CYS A 285 -21.90 -1.24 -6.30
N ASN A 286 -22.10 -0.70 -5.08
CA ASN A 286 -23.38 -0.64 -4.36
C ASN A 286 -24.11 -2.01 -4.35
N GLY A 287 -23.39 -3.08 -4.04
CA GLY A 287 -23.93 -4.43 -3.94
C GLY A 287 -24.17 -5.13 -5.27
N THR A 288 -23.85 -4.48 -6.40
CA THR A 288 -23.91 -5.12 -7.71
C THR A 288 -22.72 -6.06 -7.83
N THR A 289 -22.95 -7.38 -7.91
CA THR A 289 -21.87 -8.36 -8.12
C THR A 289 -21.17 -8.07 -9.45
N PRO A 290 -19.94 -7.56 -9.42
CA PRO A 290 -19.28 -7.20 -10.66
C PRO A 290 -18.44 -8.36 -11.13
N SER A 291 -18.72 -8.81 -12.35
CA SER A 291 -17.78 -9.58 -13.13
C SER A 291 -17.11 -8.59 -14.06
N CYS A 292 -16.04 -7.94 -13.61
CA CYS A 292 -15.09 -7.33 -14.54
C CYS A 292 -14.42 -8.47 -15.27
N LYS A 293 -15.09 -9.03 -16.29
CA LYS A 293 -14.48 -10.05 -17.12
C LYS A 293 -13.22 -9.42 -17.66
N THR A 294 -12.08 -9.89 -17.16
CA THR A 294 -10.84 -9.79 -17.91
C THR A 294 -11.16 -10.45 -19.24
N ASP A 295 -11.22 -9.65 -20.30
CA ASP A 295 -11.27 -10.23 -21.64
C ASP A 295 -10.05 -11.16 -21.72
N GLU A 296 -10.27 -12.48 -21.63
CA GLU A 296 -9.24 -13.49 -21.88
C GLU A 296 -8.61 -13.29 -23.27
N SER A 297 -9.23 -12.48 -24.14
CA SER A 297 -8.67 -12.04 -25.42
C SER A 297 -7.48 -11.08 -25.31
N LEU A 298 -7.16 -10.54 -24.13
CA LEU A 298 -5.96 -9.70 -23.89
C LEU A 298 -4.83 -10.46 -23.16
N THR A 299 -4.93 -11.78 -22.97
CA THR A 299 -3.73 -12.59 -22.76
C THR A 299 -2.95 -12.63 -24.08
N GLY A 300 -2.23 -11.56 -24.38
CA GLY A 300 -1.00 -11.66 -25.14
C GLY A 300 -0.16 -12.80 -24.53
N PRO A 301 0.65 -13.51 -25.34
CA PRO A 301 1.29 -14.75 -24.92
C PRO A 301 1.87 -14.53 -23.53
N THR A 302 1.34 -15.28 -22.55
CA THR A 302 2.00 -15.46 -21.27
C THR A 302 3.40 -15.89 -21.64
N THR A 303 4.33 -14.93 -21.65
CA THR A 303 5.69 -15.24 -21.31
C THR A 303 5.53 -15.81 -19.92
N SER A 304 5.49 -17.14 -19.84
CA SER A 304 6.08 -17.78 -18.70
C SER A 304 7.40 -17.05 -18.55
N ILE A 305 7.49 -16.22 -17.53
CA ILE A 305 8.77 -15.98 -16.92
C ILE A 305 9.11 -17.39 -16.49
N ALA A 306 9.81 -18.11 -17.38
CA ALA A 306 10.67 -19.16 -16.95
C ALA A 306 11.40 -18.51 -15.80
N ALA A 307 11.14 -18.99 -14.59
CA ALA A 307 12.04 -18.81 -13.49
C ALA A 307 13.36 -19.34 -14.04
N ASN A 308 14.10 -18.46 -14.72
CA ASN A 308 15.51 -18.61 -14.88
C ASN A 308 15.93 -18.63 -13.44
N ASN A 309 16.22 -19.84 -12.97
CA ASN A 309 17.07 -20.09 -11.82
C ASN A 309 18.39 -19.39 -12.13
N PHE A 310 18.41 -18.05 -12.07
CA PHE A 310 19.55 -17.29 -11.65
C PHE A 310 19.66 -17.59 -10.16
N ALA A 311 20.08 -18.82 -9.88
CA ALA A 311 20.82 -19.11 -8.68
C ALA A 311 22.08 -18.26 -8.79
N LEU A 312 21.98 -17.00 -8.37
CA LEU A 312 23.13 -16.32 -7.82
C LEU A 312 23.57 -17.21 -6.66
N SER A 313 24.52 -18.09 -6.94
CA SER A 313 25.33 -18.74 -5.92
C SER A 313 26.18 -17.64 -5.29
N VAL A 314 25.54 -16.76 -4.53
CA VAL A 314 26.23 -15.93 -3.55
C VAL A 314 26.66 -16.93 -2.49
N PRO A 315 27.96 -17.08 -2.23
CA PRO A 315 28.43 -17.99 -1.19
C PRO A 315 27.73 -17.62 0.11
N PHE A 316 27.02 -18.59 0.68
CA PHE A 316 26.14 -18.53 1.85
C PHE A 316 26.86 -18.21 3.17
N PHE A 317 28.06 -17.61 3.12
CA PHE A 317 28.98 -17.49 4.24
C PHE A 317 29.31 -16.06 4.69
N VAL A 318 28.64 -15.05 4.16
CA VAL A 318 28.68 -13.69 4.71
C VAL A 318 27.26 -13.11 4.60
N LEU A 319 26.76 -12.51 5.70
CA LEU A 319 25.49 -11.75 5.83
C LEU A 319 24.31 -12.44 6.55
N SER A 320 24.51 -12.89 7.79
CA SER A 320 23.46 -12.76 8.82
C SER A 320 23.40 -11.34 9.43
N PHE A 321 24.01 -10.35 8.76
CA PHE A 321 24.23 -8.98 9.26
C PHE A 321 23.75 -7.88 8.29
N GLY A 322 22.89 -8.17 7.29
CA GLY A 322 22.58 -7.17 6.25
C GLY A 322 21.22 -7.22 5.59
N PHE A 323 20.23 -7.94 6.14
CA PHE A 323 18.86 -7.94 5.59
C PHE A 323 17.93 -6.88 6.22
N THR A 324 18.42 -6.13 7.21
CA THR A 324 17.68 -5.02 7.85
C THR A 324 17.92 -3.67 7.16
N LEU A 325 18.14 -3.66 5.85
CA LEU A 325 18.31 -2.42 5.10
C LEU A 325 16.94 -1.93 4.63
N LEU A 326 16.42 -0.93 5.34
CA LEU A 326 15.23 -0.15 5.00
C LEU A 326 13.92 -0.93 5.00
N GLN A 327 13.48 -1.36 6.18
CA GLN A 327 12.05 -1.47 6.45
C GLN A 327 11.41 -0.06 6.39
N MET A 328 11.30 0.50 5.19
CA MET A 328 10.35 1.56 4.91
C MET A 328 9.01 0.85 4.85
N HIS A 329 8.17 1.06 5.87
CA HIS A 329 6.97 0.25 6.07
C HIS A 329 5.74 1.14 5.99
N PHE A 330 4.78 0.63 5.21
CA PHE A 330 3.66 1.31 4.56
C PHE A 330 2.34 0.92 5.23
#